data_AF-A0A089K6E7-F1
#
_entry.id   AF-A0A089K6E7-F1
#
_cell.length_a   1.000
_cell.length_b   1.000
_cell.length_c   1.000
_cell.angle_alpha   90.00
_cell.angle_beta   90.00
_cell.angle_gamma   90.00
#
_symmetry.space_group_name_H-M   'P 1'
#
loop_
_entity.id
_entity.type
_entity.pdbx_description
1 polymer ?
#
loop_
_entity_poly.entity_id
_entity_poly.type
_entity_poly.pdbx_seq_one_letter_code
_entity_poly.pdbx_strand_id
1 'polypeptide(L)'
;MNERLAALILRIDVIATDIIVPLRRKIINEAALLQLYEALDETYLLIEHEKQIDRELAAILFLIYSQLVSQSNYVYDKSTFVPHIGKLEGYIRRLFGGTLQNV
;
A
#
# COMPACT_ATOMS: atom_id res chain seq x y z
N MET A 1 -7.66 -16.81 -8.58
CA MET A 1 -7.53 -15.35 -8.49
C MET A 1 -8.65 -14.74 -9.30
N ASN A 2 -9.54 -14.01 -8.65
CA ASN A 2 -10.60 -13.24 -9.29
C ASN A 2 -10.02 -12.28 -10.35
N GLU A 3 -10.53 -12.28 -11.58
CA GLU A 3 -10.06 -11.40 -12.67
C GLU A 3 -10.12 -9.92 -12.28
N ARG A 4 -11.13 -9.54 -11.48
CA ARG A 4 -11.26 -8.18 -10.95
C ARG A 4 -10.17 -7.85 -9.94
N LEU A 5 -9.77 -8.81 -9.10
CA LEU A 5 -8.66 -8.64 -8.16
C LEU A 5 -7.34 -8.50 -8.90
N ALA A 6 -7.10 -9.31 -9.94
CA ALA A 6 -5.91 -9.19 -10.78
C ALA A 6 -5.83 -7.81 -11.47
N ALA A 7 -6.95 -7.31 -12.00
CA ALA A 7 -7.01 -5.97 -12.59
C ALA A 7 -6.73 -4.85 -11.56
N LEU A 8 -7.20 -5.00 -10.32
CA LEU A 8 -6.91 -4.07 -9.24
C LEU A 8 -5.44 -4.08 -8.83
N ILE A 9 -4.81 -5.25 -8.75
CA ILE A 9 -3.39 -5.36 -8.42
C ILE A 9 -2.55 -4.66 -9.50
N LEU A 10 -2.86 -4.87 -10.78
CA LEU A 10 -2.19 -4.15 -11.87
C LEU A 10 -2.36 -2.63 -11.77
N ARG A 11 -3.56 -2.16 -11.41
CA ARG A 11 -3.80 -0.72 -11.17
C ARG A 11 -2.97 -0.21 -9.99
N ILE A 12 -2.88 -0.99 -8.91
CA ILE A 12 -2.09 -0.64 -7.72
C ILE A 12 -0.59 -0.57 -8.06
N ASP A 13 -0.07 -1.45 -8.92
CA ASP A 13 1.32 -1.41 -9.38
C ASP A 13 1.65 -0.12 -10.15
N VAL A 14 0.74 0.31 -11.03
CA VAL A 14 0.89 1.60 -11.74
C VAL A 14 0.90 2.76 -10.74
N ILE A 15 -0.05 2.80 -9.81
CA ILE A 15 -0.12 3.83 -8.76
C ILE A 15 1.16 3.82 -7.90
N ALA A 16 1.74 2.66 -7.62
CA ALA A 16 2.97 2.54 -6.84
C ALA A 16 4.13 3.31 -7.46
N THR A 17 4.23 3.32 -8.80
CA THR A 17 5.24 4.10 -9.52
C THR A 17 5.05 5.60 -9.29
N ASP A 18 3.80 6.09 -9.37
CA ASP A 18 3.44 7.50 -9.16
C ASP A 18 3.67 7.97 -7.71
N ILE A 19 3.75 7.03 -6.77
CA ILE A 19 4.13 7.31 -5.37
C ILE A 19 5.65 7.26 -5.20
N ILE A 20 6.29 6.17 -5.62
CA ILE A 20 7.71 5.89 -5.33
C ILE A 20 8.64 6.88 -6.05
N VAL A 21 8.33 7.27 -7.28
CA VAL A 21 9.20 8.16 -8.05
C VAL A 21 9.34 9.55 -7.39
N PRO A 22 8.25 10.25 -7.01
CA PRO A 22 8.33 11.47 -6.22
C PRO A 22 8.99 11.29 -4.85
N LEU A 23 8.75 10.16 -4.17
CA LEU A 23 9.32 9.87 -2.85
C LEU A 23 10.86 9.88 -2.85
N ARG A 24 11.54 9.53 -3.95
CA ARG A 24 13.02 9.64 -4.05
C ARG A 24 13.53 11.08 -3.83
N ARG A 25 12.68 12.06 -4.16
CA ARG A 25 12.88 13.49 -3.93
C ARG A 25 12.21 13.98 -2.65
N LYS A 26 11.73 13.06 -1.80
CA LYS A 26 11.03 13.31 -0.53
C LYS A 26 9.74 14.10 -0.70
N ILE A 27 9.11 13.98 -1.87
CA ILE A 27 7.84 14.62 -2.19
C ILE A 27 6.73 13.58 -2.02
N ILE A 28 5.71 13.92 -1.24
CA ILE A 28 4.48 13.13 -1.11
C ILE A 28 3.57 13.44 -2.31
N ASN A 29 3.18 12.42 -3.05
CA ASN A 29 2.14 12.53 -4.07
C ASN A 29 0.79 12.15 -3.45
N GLU A 30 0.12 13.14 -2.85
CA GLU A 30 -1.16 12.98 -2.15
C GLU A 30 -2.25 12.35 -3.04
N ALA A 31 -2.32 12.77 -4.30
CA ALA A 31 -3.31 12.26 -5.24
C ALA A 31 -3.12 10.76 -5.52
N ALA A 32 -1.88 10.32 -5.70
CA ALA A 32 -1.59 8.90 -5.93
C ALA A 32 -1.83 8.06 -4.67
N LEU A 33 -1.49 8.58 -3.48
CA LEU A 33 -1.79 7.91 -2.21
C LEU A 33 -3.30 7.79 -1.95
N LEU A 34 -4.08 8.81 -2.29
CA LEU A 34 -5.54 8.73 -2.21
C LEU A 34 -6.09 7.63 -3.11
N GLN A 35 -5.64 7.58 -4.37
CA GLN A 35 -6.03 6.52 -5.32
C GLN A 35 -5.61 5.13 -4.82
N LEU A 36 -4.44 5.01 -4.19
CA LEU A 36 -4.02 3.77 -3.56
C LEU A 36 -5.01 3.34 -2.47
N TYR A 37 -5.38 4.24 -1.56
CA TYR A 37 -6.30 3.90 -0.47
C TYR A 37 -7.67 3.46 -0.98
N GLU A 38 -8.21 4.15 -1.99
CA GLU A 38 -9.47 3.76 -2.64
C GLU A 38 -9.37 2.36 -3.27
N ALA A 39 -8.27 2.08 -3.98
CA ALA A 39 -8.04 0.77 -4.58
C ALA A 39 -7.88 -0.33 -3.51
N LEU A 40 -7.27 -0.01 -2.37
CA LEU A 40 -7.12 -0.93 -1.24
C LEU A 40 -8.44 -1.22 -0.53
N ASP A 41 -9.33 -0.24 -0.40
CA ASP A 41 -10.68 -0.46 0.12
C ASP A 41 -11.47 -1.39 -0.80
N GLU A 42 -11.40 -1.20 -2.13
CA GLU A 42 -12.03 -2.11 -3.10
C GLU A 42 -11.41 -3.51 -3.03
N THR A 43 -10.09 -3.59 -2.92
CA THR A 43 -9.36 -4.85 -2.81
C THR A 43 -9.75 -5.63 -1.56
N TYR A 44 -9.92 -4.95 -0.41
CA TYR A 44 -10.36 -5.58 0.83
C TYR A 44 -11.73 -6.27 0.68
N LEU A 45 -12.68 -5.61 0.03
CA LEU A 45 -14.03 -6.16 -0.20
C LEU A 45 -14.00 -7.43 -1.07
N LEU A 46 -13.01 -7.56 -1.96
CA LEU A 46 -12.85 -8.74 -2.82
C LEU A 46 -12.08 -9.86 -2.12
N ILE A 47 -11.11 -9.53 -1.27
CA ILE A 47 -10.28 -10.50 -0.54
C ILE A 47 -11.02 -11.12 0.65
N GLU A 48 -12.05 -10.49 1.22
CA GLU A 48 -12.87 -11.08 2.30
C GLU A 48 -13.46 -12.46 1.90
N HIS A 49 -13.49 -12.77 0.61
CA HIS A 49 -13.94 -14.04 0.05
C HIS A 49 -12.82 -14.96 -0.46
N GLU A 50 -11.56 -14.53 -0.47
CA GLU A 50 -10.41 -15.33 -0.92
C GLU A 50 -9.51 -15.75 0.27
N LYS A 51 -9.19 -17.05 0.36
CA LYS A 51 -8.36 -17.61 1.46
C LYS A 51 -6.86 -17.35 1.31
N GLN A 52 -6.42 -16.86 0.16
CA GLN A 52 -5.00 -16.80 -0.17
C GLN A 52 -4.53 -15.35 -0.29
N ILE A 53 -3.45 -15.04 0.44
CA ILE A 53 -2.74 -13.77 0.31
C ILE A 53 -2.13 -13.67 -1.09
N ASP A 54 -2.46 -12.60 -1.79
CA ASP A 54 -1.76 -12.24 -3.00
C ASP A 54 -0.35 -11.71 -2.68
N ARG A 55 0.67 -12.45 -3.12
CA ARG A 55 2.08 -12.13 -2.85
C ARG A 55 2.55 -10.88 -3.59
N GLU A 56 1.99 -10.61 -4.75
CA GLU A 56 2.34 -9.46 -5.57
C GLU A 56 1.83 -8.18 -4.91
N LEU A 57 0.56 -8.19 -4.48
CA LEU A 57 -0.01 -7.10 -3.70
C LEU A 57 0.80 -6.84 -2.42
N ALA A 58 1.13 -7.89 -1.68
CA ALA A 58 1.94 -7.76 -0.47
C ALA A 58 3.32 -7.12 -0.75
N ALA A 59 3.99 -7.53 -1.83
CA ALA A 59 5.28 -6.98 -2.23
C ALA A 59 5.18 -5.49 -2.60
N ILE A 60 4.16 -5.08 -3.36
CA ILE A 60 3.94 -3.69 -3.74
C ILE A 60 3.71 -2.82 -2.51
N LEU A 61 2.81 -3.23 -1.61
CA LEU A 61 2.49 -2.46 -0.41
C LEU A 61 3.69 -2.37 0.55
N PHE A 62 4.46 -3.44 0.70
CA PHE A 62 5.68 -3.42 1.48
C PHE A 62 6.73 -2.48 0.88
N LEU A 63 6.86 -2.45 -0.44
CA LEU A 63 7.76 -1.52 -1.13
C LEU A 63 7.37 -0.06 -0.88
N ILE A 64 6.10 0.30 -1.07
CA ILE A 64 5.61 1.67 -0.81
C ILE A 64 5.84 2.05 0.66
N TYR A 65 5.47 1.17 1.58
CA TYR A 65 5.65 1.38 3.02
C TYR A 65 7.12 1.60 3.39
N SER A 66 8.01 0.72 2.93
CA SER A 66 9.45 0.83 3.21
C SER A 66 10.06 2.12 2.63
N GLN A 67 9.59 2.57 1.46
CA GLN A 67 10.02 3.86 0.89
C GLN A 67 9.51 5.04 1.72
N LEU A 68 8.25 5.05 2.15
CA LEU A 68 7.72 6.11 3.03
C LEU A 68 8.54 6.21 4.32
N VAL A 69 8.77 5.08 5.00
CA VAL A 69 9.58 5.03 6.23
C VAL A 69 11.01 5.49 5.96
N SER A 70 11.66 4.95 4.94
CA SER A 70 13.05 5.29 4.62
C SER A 70 13.22 6.76 4.31
N GLN A 71 12.40 7.32 3.42
CA GLN A 71 12.50 8.73 3.02
C GLN A 71 12.15 9.68 4.17
N SER A 72 11.23 9.30 5.06
CA SER A 72 10.92 10.09 6.26
C SER A 72 12.12 10.30 7.20
N ASN A 73 13.11 9.40 7.17
CA ASN A 73 14.31 9.53 7.99
C ASN A 73 15.32 10.56 7.43
N TYR A 74 15.11 11.03 6.21
CA TYR A 74 15.97 12.02 5.54
C TYR A 74 15.33 13.41 5.43
N VAL A 75 14.21 13.65 6.12
CA VAL A 75 13.57 14.97 6.23
C VAL A 75 13.54 15.43 7.68
N TYR A 76 13.62 16.75 7.89
CA TYR A 76 13.55 17.35 9.22
C TYR A 76 12.12 17.29 9.77
N ASP A 77 11.14 17.73 8.97
CA ASP A 77 9.72 17.62 9.30
C ASP A 77 9.13 16.35 8.68
N LYS A 78 8.65 15.45 9.54
CA LYS A 78 8.03 14.17 9.16
C LYS A 78 6.50 14.24 9.15
N SER A 79 5.91 15.39 9.46
CA SER A 79 4.47 15.58 9.63
C SER A 79 3.64 15.10 8.44
N THR A 80 4.17 15.27 7.22
CA THR A 80 3.52 14.82 5.98
C THR A 80 3.69 13.32 5.71
N PHE A 81 4.69 12.66 6.28
CA PHE A 81 4.94 11.22 6.07
C PHE A 81 4.17 10.35 7.07
N VAL A 82 4.13 10.78 8.34
CA VAL A 82 3.59 9.99 9.46
C VAL A 82 2.15 9.50 9.22
N PRO A 83 1.21 10.32 8.75
CA PRO A 83 -0.16 9.87 8.48
C PRO A 83 -0.20 8.74 7.45
N HIS A 84 0.59 8.83 6.38
CA HIS A 84 0.60 7.82 5.32
C HIS A 84 1.28 6.52 5.75
N ILE A 85 2.34 6.61 6.56
CA ILE A 85 2.98 5.43 7.16
C ILE A 85 1.97 4.67 8.01
N GLY A 86 1.31 5.35 8.95
CA GLY A 86 0.33 4.72 9.84
C GLY A 86 -0.88 4.18 9.09
N LYS A 87 -1.40 4.92 8.11
CA LYS A 87 -2.55 4.47 7.31
C LYS A 87 -2.20 3.24 6.46
N LEU A 88 -1.05 3.22 5.80
CA LEU A 88 -0.62 2.09 4.99
C LEU A 88 -0.30 0.86 5.85
N GLU A 89 0.32 1.05 7.01
CA GLU A 89 0.49 -0.03 8.00
C GLU A 89 -0.87 -0.63 8.42
N GLY A 90 -1.88 0.21 8.64
CA GLY A 90 -3.25 -0.22 8.93
C GLY A 90 -3.83 -1.10 7.81
N TYR A 91 -3.67 -0.71 6.55
CA TYR A 91 -4.11 -1.53 5.41
C TYR A 91 -3.35 -2.85 5.31
N ILE A 92 -2.03 -2.84 5.47
CA ILE A 92 -1.21 -4.07 5.44
C ILE A 92 -1.69 -5.04 6.53
N ARG A 93 -1.90 -4.55 7.76
CA ARG A 93 -2.44 -5.38 8.86
C ARG A 93 -3.85 -5.87 8.58
N ARG A 94 -4.71 -5.04 8.01
CA ARG A 94 -6.10 -5.40 7.70
C ARG A 94 -6.17 -6.46 6.59
N LEU A 95 -5.31 -6.37 5.57
CA LEU A 95 -5.28 -7.29 4.43
C LEU A 95 -4.56 -8.60 4.75
N PHE A 96 -3.49 -8.56 5.55
CA PHE A 96 -2.61 -9.72 5.75
C PHE A 96 -2.46 -10.18 7.21
N GLY A 97 -2.86 -9.36 8.18
CA GLY A 97 -2.69 -9.62 9.61
C GLY A 97 -3.61 -10.70 10.18
N GLY A 98 -4.81 -10.89 9.62
CA GLY A 98 -5.72 -11.98 9.99
C GLY A 98 -5.19 -13.38 9.62
N THR A 99 -4.28 -13.44 8.64
CA THR A 99 -3.65 -14.68 8.17
C THR A 99 -2.45 -15.13 9.02
N LEU A 100 -1.89 -14.26 9.86
CA LEU A 100 -0.73 -14.58 10.72
C LEU A 100 -1.13 -15.18 12.08
N GLN A 101 -2.40 -15.14 12.48
CA GLN A 101 -2.86 -15.66 13.77
C GLN A 101 -3.26 -17.15 13.73
N ASN A 102 -3.17 -17.81 12.57
CA ASN A 102 -3.53 -19.23 12.40
C ASN A 102 -2.30 -20.14 12.14
N VAL A 103 -1.15 -19.81 12.74
CA VAL A 103 0.03 -20.70 12.78
C VAL A 103 0.32 -21.08 14.22
#